data_AF-M1EHV0-F1
#
_entry.id   AF-M1EHV0-F1
#
_cell.length_a   1.000
_cell.length_b   1.000
_cell.length_c   1.000
_cell.angle_alpha   90.00
_cell.angle_beta   90.00
_cell.angle_gamma   90.00
#
_symmetry.space_group_name_H-M   'P 1'
#
loop_
_entity.id
_entity.type
_entity.pdbx_description
1 polymer ?
#
loop_
_entity_poly.entity_id
_entity_poly.type
_entity_poly.pdbx_seq_one_letter_code
_entity_poly.pdbx_strand_id
1 'polypeptide(L)'
;PAAKTVRSSLGAQKRTSSSAQTPASKKLKAGEAVPVIPMGKPKSGRVWKDRSKKRFSQMVQDKPLRTSWQRKMKERQERKLAKDFARHLEEEKEKRRQEKKQRRAENLKRRLENERRAEVVQVIRNPAKLKRAKKKQLRSIQKRDTLALLQKQPPQGPAAK
;
A
#
# COMPACT_ATOMS: atom_id res chain seq x y z
N PRO A 1 47.65 20.99 -16.40
CA PRO A 1 47.07 21.82 -15.31
C PRO A 1 45.88 21.09 -14.65
N ALA A 2 46.18 20.27 -13.64
CA ALA A 2 45.22 19.41 -12.96
C ALA A 2 44.55 20.16 -11.80
N ALA A 3 43.24 20.38 -11.88
CA ALA A 3 42.45 21.00 -10.82
C ALA A 3 42.22 20.00 -9.68
N LYS A 4 42.90 20.22 -8.55
CA LYS A 4 42.71 19.47 -7.30
C LYS A 4 41.39 19.87 -6.67
N THR A 5 40.43 18.95 -6.59
CA THR A 5 39.20 19.10 -5.82
C THR A 5 39.54 19.03 -4.33
N VAL A 6 39.43 20.16 -3.64
CA VAL A 6 39.56 20.24 -2.18
C VAL A 6 38.32 19.58 -1.57
N ARG A 7 38.51 18.39 -1.01
CA ARG A 7 37.48 17.62 -0.30
C ARG A 7 37.31 18.27 1.08
N SER A 8 36.29 19.09 1.26
CA SER A 8 35.95 19.67 2.56
C SER A 8 35.45 18.57 3.50
N SER A 9 36.30 18.17 4.43
CA SER A 9 35.95 17.27 5.53
C SER A 9 35.17 18.05 6.59
N LEU A 10 33.86 18.21 6.39
CA LEU A 10 32.96 18.58 7.48
C LEU A 10 32.75 17.35 8.36
N GLY A 11 33.54 17.30 9.43
CA GLY A 11 33.48 16.27 10.45
C GLY A 11 32.06 16.09 10.97
N ALA A 12 31.59 14.85 10.94
CA ALA A 12 30.35 14.43 11.56
C ALA A 12 30.47 14.61 13.08
N GLN A 13 30.07 15.78 13.56
CA GLN A 13 29.77 16.04 14.97
C GLN A 13 28.64 15.07 15.35
N LYS A 14 29.04 13.97 15.99
CA LYS A 14 28.15 13.00 16.62
C LYS A 14 27.35 13.78 17.65
N ARG A 15 26.12 14.17 17.30
CA ARG A 15 25.17 14.77 18.23
C ARG A 15 24.88 13.71 19.28
N THR A 16 25.60 13.78 20.39
CA THR A 16 25.22 13.13 21.63
C THR A 16 23.83 13.63 21.95
N SER A 17 22.83 12.77 21.77
CA SER A 17 21.48 13.01 22.24
C SER A 17 21.59 13.35 23.73
N SER A 18 21.34 14.61 24.07
CA SER A 18 21.16 15.05 25.45
C SER A 18 20.14 14.12 26.09
N SER A 19 20.61 13.27 26.99
CA SER A 19 19.78 12.47 27.89
C SER A 19 18.81 13.44 28.54
N ALA A 20 17.55 13.39 28.10
CA ALA A 20 16.48 14.15 28.71
C ALA A 20 16.39 13.65 30.16
N GLN A 21 16.82 14.51 31.09
CA GLN A 21 16.66 14.29 32.51
C GLN A 21 15.17 14.08 32.76
N THR A 22 14.79 12.86 33.10
CA THR A 22 13.45 12.56 33.61
C THR A 22 13.24 13.42 34.86
N PRO A 23 12.19 14.26 34.93
CA PRO A 23 11.95 15.03 36.14
C PRO A 23 11.72 14.03 37.29
N ALA A 24 12.46 14.24 38.37
CA ALA A 24 12.39 13.42 39.57
C ALA A 24 10.94 13.16 39.95
N SER A 25 10.55 11.88 39.93
CA SER A 25 9.26 11.42 40.40
C SER A 25 9.09 11.89 41.83
N LYS A 26 8.23 12.90 42.03
CA LYS A 26 7.78 13.37 43.33
C LYS A 26 7.27 12.14 44.07
N LYS A 27 8.01 11.65 45.07
CA LYS A 27 7.56 10.55 45.93
C LYS A 27 6.24 11.00 46.54
N LEU A 28 5.13 10.48 46.02
CA LEU A 28 3.87 10.54 46.72
C LEU A 28 4.13 9.88 48.06
N LYS A 29 3.90 10.63 49.14
CA LYS A 29 3.95 10.09 50.50
C LYS A 29 3.17 8.78 50.47
N ALA A 30 3.83 7.70 50.87
CA ALA A 30 3.18 6.42 51.10
C ALA A 30 1.95 6.72 51.95
N GLY A 31 0.76 6.51 51.37
CA GLY A 31 -0.49 6.63 52.09
C GLY A 31 -0.33 5.83 53.36
N GLU A 32 -0.59 6.50 54.48
CA GLU A 32 -0.56 5.98 55.83
C GLU A 32 -0.92 4.50 55.81
N ALA A 33 0.09 3.66 56.12
CA ALA A 33 -0.07 2.22 56.10
C ALA A 33 -1.12 1.89 57.15
N VAL A 34 -2.35 1.70 56.68
CA VAL A 34 -3.45 1.23 57.52
C VAL A 34 -2.91 0.02 58.27
N PRO A 35 -2.94 0.02 59.62
CA PRO A 35 -2.33 -1.05 60.40
C PRO A 35 -2.88 -2.37 59.89
N VAL A 36 -1.98 -3.21 59.37
CA VAL A 36 -2.34 -4.53 58.85
C VAL A 36 -2.66 -5.37 60.07
N ILE A 37 -3.94 -5.38 60.45
CA ILE A 37 -4.40 -6.21 61.56
C ILE A 37 -4.11 -7.67 61.17
N PRO A 38 -3.24 -8.39 61.92
CA PRO A 38 -2.94 -9.76 61.62
C PRO A 38 -4.21 -10.60 61.79
N MET A 39 -4.66 -11.23 60.71
CA MET A 39 -5.86 -12.06 60.72
C MET A 39 -5.48 -13.52 60.98
N GLY A 40 -6.21 -14.18 61.89
CA GLY A 40 -6.01 -15.60 62.18
C GLY A 40 -6.40 -16.51 61.00
N LYS A 41 -5.82 -17.72 60.99
CA LYS A 41 -6.20 -18.77 60.03
C LYS A 41 -7.61 -19.29 60.39
N PRO A 42 -8.51 -19.49 59.41
CA PRO A 42 -9.83 -20.06 59.71
C PRO A 42 -9.68 -21.47 60.27
N LYS A 43 -10.55 -21.83 61.23
CA LYS A 43 -10.49 -23.11 61.96
C LYS A 43 -10.53 -24.34 61.04
N SER A 44 -11.17 -24.23 59.88
CA SER A 44 -11.29 -25.31 58.87
C SER A 44 -10.17 -25.30 57.82
N GLY A 45 -9.24 -24.35 57.84
CA GLY A 45 -8.17 -24.20 56.84
C GLY A 45 -8.61 -23.81 55.42
N ARG A 46 -9.91 -23.89 55.10
CA ARG A 46 -10.46 -23.49 53.81
C ARG A 46 -10.99 -22.05 53.86
N VAL A 47 -10.39 -21.19 53.04
CA VAL A 47 -10.84 -19.82 52.83
C VAL A 47 -11.87 -19.81 51.70
N TRP A 48 -13.13 -19.52 52.00
CA TRP A 48 -14.21 -19.55 51.00
C TRP A 48 -14.29 -18.27 50.14
N LYS A 49 -13.60 -17.19 50.53
CA LYS A 49 -13.56 -15.90 49.82
C LYS A 49 -12.15 -15.31 49.83
N ASP A 50 -11.58 -15.10 48.65
CA ASP A 50 -10.28 -14.42 48.51
C ASP A 50 -10.41 -12.92 48.80
N ARG A 51 -9.89 -12.50 49.96
CA ARG A 51 -9.91 -11.10 50.41
C ARG A 51 -8.87 -10.22 49.72
N SER A 52 -7.99 -10.78 48.89
CA SER A 52 -6.95 -10.06 48.14
C SER A 52 -7.42 -9.53 46.77
N LYS A 53 -8.58 -9.98 46.26
CA LYS A 53 -9.16 -9.43 45.03
C LYS A 53 -9.53 -7.97 45.31
N LYS A 54 -8.89 -7.04 44.57
CA LYS A 54 -9.13 -5.61 44.69
C LYS A 54 -10.64 -5.35 44.61
N ARG A 55 -11.19 -4.72 45.66
CA ARG A 55 -12.62 -4.42 45.71
C ARG A 55 -12.97 -3.49 44.54
N PHE A 56 -14.15 -3.64 43.95
CA PHE A 56 -14.64 -2.69 42.94
C PHE A 56 -14.70 -1.25 43.50
N SER A 57 -14.84 -1.08 44.81
CA SER A 57 -14.73 0.21 45.50
C SER A 57 -13.32 0.82 45.51
N GLN A 58 -12.30 0.03 45.16
CA GLN A 58 -10.91 0.46 44.98
C GLN A 58 -10.66 0.96 43.54
N MET A 59 -11.62 0.74 42.64
CA MET A 59 -11.65 1.40 41.34
C MET A 59 -11.97 2.86 41.59
N VAL A 60 -10.96 3.72 41.48
CA VAL A 60 -11.11 5.17 41.56
C VAL A 60 -12.04 5.58 40.42
N GLN A 61 -13.28 5.90 40.77
CA GLN A 61 -14.22 6.51 39.84
C GLN A 61 -13.82 7.98 39.70
N ASP A 62 -12.78 8.23 38.90
CA ASP A 62 -12.46 9.59 38.50
C ASP A 62 -13.69 10.18 37.80
N LYS A 63 -14.08 11.39 38.23
CA LYS A 63 -15.07 12.18 37.50
C LYS A 63 -14.58 12.24 36.06
N PRO A 64 -15.33 11.70 35.07
CA PRO A 64 -14.92 11.85 33.69
C PRO A 64 -14.81 13.34 33.44
N LEU A 65 -13.60 13.83 33.13
CA LEU A 65 -13.37 15.23 32.83
C LEU A 65 -14.27 15.54 31.63
N ARG A 66 -15.46 16.11 31.89
CA ARG A 66 -16.40 16.47 30.83
C ARG A 66 -15.70 17.54 30.03
N THR A 67 -15.13 17.17 28.89
CA THR A 67 -14.52 18.11 27.97
C THR A 67 -15.59 19.07 27.49
N SER A 68 -15.28 20.37 27.44
CA SER A 68 -16.17 21.38 26.90
C SER A 68 -16.58 21.06 25.45
N TRP A 69 -17.74 21.56 25.03
CA TRP A 69 -18.25 21.37 23.67
C TRP A 69 -17.26 21.85 22.61
N GLN A 70 -16.61 22.99 22.84
CA GLN A 70 -15.58 23.53 21.95
C GLN A 70 -14.41 22.55 21.75
N ARG A 71 -13.96 21.88 22.81
CA ARG A 71 -12.89 20.87 22.72
C ARG A 71 -13.32 19.67 21.88
N LYS A 72 -14.57 19.22 22.01
CA LYS A 72 -15.13 18.14 21.18
C LYS A 72 -15.25 18.54 19.71
N MET A 73 -15.61 19.79 19.43
CA MET A 73 -15.67 20.30 18.06
C MET A 73 -14.28 20.39 17.43
N LYS A 74 -13.28 20.88 18.18
CA LYS A 74 -11.90 20.93 17.73
C LYS A 74 -11.35 19.55 17.41
N GLU A 75 -11.54 18.57 18.30
CA GLU A 75 -11.14 17.18 18.08
C GLU A 75 -11.83 16.56 16.86
N ARG A 76 -13.13 16.86 16.66
CA ARG A 76 -13.87 16.39 15.48
C ARG A 76 -13.31 16.99 14.19
N GLN A 77 -12.94 18.27 14.19
CA GLN A 77 -12.32 18.93 13.05
C GLN A 77 -10.93 18.35 12.76
N GLU A 78 -10.08 18.20 13.77
CA GLU A 78 -8.75 17.60 13.64
C GLU A 78 -8.85 16.16 13.11
N ARG A 79 -9.78 15.37 13.62
CA ARG A 79 -10.04 14.01 13.14
C ARG A 79 -10.53 13.98 11.70
N LYS A 80 -11.29 14.98 11.26
CA LYS A 80 -11.72 15.10 9.86
C LYS A 80 -10.52 15.38 8.95
N LEU A 81 -9.69 16.38 9.30
CA LEU A 81 -8.50 16.72 8.54
C LEU A 81 -7.52 15.54 8.43
N ALA A 82 -7.29 14.81 9.52
CA ALA A 82 -6.44 13.62 9.51
C ALA A 82 -6.96 12.52 8.58
N LYS A 83 -8.28 12.30 8.54
CA LYS A 83 -8.92 11.32 7.63
C LYS A 83 -8.82 11.76 6.17
N ASP A 84 -9.08 13.03 5.89
CA ASP A 84 -9.02 13.58 4.53
C ASP A 84 -7.58 13.49 4.00
N PHE A 85 -6.58 13.77 4.84
CA PHE A 85 -5.18 13.59 4.48
C PHE A 85 -4.81 12.12 4.23
N ALA A 86 -5.28 11.20 5.07
CA ALA A 86 -5.06 9.77 4.87
C ALA A 86 -5.66 9.28 3.54
N ARG A 87 -6.89 9.71 3.21
CA ARG A 87 -7.53 9.42 1.93
C ARG A 87 -6.73 9.94 0.74
N HIS A 88 -6.23 11.18 0.82
CA HIS A 88 -5.40 11.75 -0.24
C HIS A 88 -4.15 10.90 -0.52
N LEU A 89 -3.48 10.42 0.53
CA LEU A 89 -2.31 9.54 0.39
C LEU A 89 -2.66 8.18 -0.23
N GLU A 90 -3.83 7.62 0.07
CA GLU A 90 -4.31 6.38 -0.53
C GLU A 90 -4.63 6.58 -2.02
N GLU A 91 -5.35 7.65 -2.35
CA GLU A 91 -5.68 8.01 -3.74
C GLU A 91 -4.44 8.23 -4.60
N GLU A 92 -3.41 8.91 -4.10
CA GLU A 92 -2.15 9.08 -4.83
C GLU A 92 -1.45 7.74 -5.10
N LYS A 93 -1.44 6.84 -4.11
CA LYS A 93 -0.88 5.49 -4.27
C LYS A 93 -1.67 4.68 -5.30
N GLU A 94 -2.99 4.79 -5.29
CA GLU A 94 -3.86 4.11 -6.24
C GLU A 94 -3.69 4.65 -7.66
N LYS A 95 -3.70 5.98 -7.85
CA LYS A 95 -3.43 6.61 -9.15
C LYS A 95 -2.10 6.13 -9.74
N ARG A 96 -1.03 6.14 -8.93
CA ARG A 96 0.29 5.63 -9.35
C ARG A 96 0.27 4.15 -9.75
N ARG A 97 -0.53 3.32 -9.06
CA ARG A 97 -0.68 1.89 -9.42
C ARG A 97 -1.49 1.73 -10.71
N GLN A 98 -2.57 2.49 -10.86
CA GLN A 98 -3.43 2.48 -12.04
C GLN A 98 -2.67 2.93 -13.28
N GLU A 99 -1.89 4.01 -13.22
CA GLU A 99 -1.03 4.46 -14.33
C GLU A 99 -0.02 3.38 -14.75
N LYS A 100 0.63 2.72 -13.78
CA LYS A 100 1.53 1.59 -14.08
C LYS A 100 0.80 0.44 -14.76
N LYS A 101 -0.44 0.15 -14.35
CA LYS A 101 -1.28 -0.90 -14.94
C LYS A 101 -1.69 -0.53 -16.36
N GLN A 102 -2.11 0.72 -16.58
CA GLN A 102 -2.47 1.26 -17.90
C GLN A 102 -1.26 1.22 -18.84
N ARG A 103 -0.10 1.72 -18.41
CA ARG A 103 1.15 1.67 -19.19
C ARG A 103 1.54 0.23 -19.57
N ARG A 104 1.40 -0.72 -18.64
CA ARG A 104 1.66 -2.14 -18.94
C ARG A 104 0.66 -2.70 -19.96
N ALA A 105 -0.62 -2.37 -19.81
CA ALA A 105 -1.65 -2.81 -20.74
C ALA A 105 -1.42 -2.23 -22.15
N GLU A 106 -1.07 -0.95 -22.26
CA GLU A 106 -0.73 -0.30 -23.52
C GLU A 106 0.52 -0.90 -24.16
N ASN A 107 1.59 -1.11 -23.38
CA ASN A 107 2.79 -1.76 -23.87
C ASN A 107 2.50 -3.19 -24.37
N LEU A 108 1.65 -3.93 -23.68
CA LEU A 108 1.24 -5.27 -24.08
C LEU A 108 0.41 -5.23 -25.36
N LYS A 109 -0.54 -4.30 -25.49
CA LYS A 109 -1.29 -4.08 -26.74
C LYS A 109 -0.36 -3.73 -27.89
N ARG A 110 0.58 -2.81 -27.68
CA ARG A 110 1.58 -2.41 -28.67
C ARG A 110 2.47 -3.58 -29.08
N ARG A 111 2.87 -4.44 -28.14
CA ARG A 111 3.61 -5.68 -28.44
C ARG A 111 2.79 -6.62 -29.30
N LEU A 112 1.54 -6.91 -28.93
CA LEU A 112 0.65 -7.77 -29.72
C LEU A 112 0.40 -7.22 -31.12
N GLU A 113 0.22 -5.91 -31.27
CA GLU A 113 0.06 -5.26 -32.57
C GLU A 113 1.35 -5.30 -33.39
N ASN A 114 2.50 -5.07 -32.76
CA ASN A 114 3.80 -5.18 -33.41
C ASN A 114 4.10 -6.62 -33.82
N GLU A 115 3.79 -7.61 -32.99
CA GLU A 115 3.91 -9.03 -33.33
C GLU A 115 3.04 -9.38 -34.52
N ARG A 116 1.78 -8.92 -34.55
CA ARG A 116 0.88 -9.09 -35.70
C ARG A 116 1.40 -8.39 -36.97
N ARG A 117 2.03 -7.22 -36.84
CA ARG A 117 2.58 -6.46 -37.98
C ARG A 117 3.93 -7.00 -38.46
N ALA A 118 4.75 -7.49 -37.56
CA ALA A 118 6.08 -8.05 -37.85
C ALA A 118 5.99 -9.50 -38.34
N GLU A 119 4.87 -10.18 -38.13
CA GLU A 119 4.62 -11.49 -38.71
C GLU A 119 4.64 -11.39 -40.23
N VAL A 120 5.66 -11.99 -40.84
CA VAL A 120 5.81 -12.06 -42.29
C VAL A 120 4.85 -13.14 -42.80
N VAL A 121 3.70 -12.71 -43.31
CA VAL A 121 2.65 -13.61 -43.82
C VAL A 121 2.79 -13.78 -45.34
N GLN A 122 2.67 -15.02 -45.82
CA GLN A 122 2.49 -15.30 -47.24
C GLN A 122 1.00 -15.21 -47.60
N VAL A 123 0.62 -14.24 -48.45
CA VAL A 123 -0.77 -14.07 -48.87
C VAL A 123 -1.16 -15.17 -49.87
N ILE A 124 -2.07 -16.05 -49.46
CA ILE A 124 -2.61 -17.11 -50.32
C ILE A 124 -3.89 -16.61 -51.00
N ARG A 125 -3.78 -16.19 -52.26
CA ARG A 125 -4.93 -15.70 -53.05
C ARG A 125 -5.95 -16.79 -53.41
N ASN A 126 -5.52 -18.05 -53.53
CA ASN A 126 -6.41 -19.18 -53.81
C ASN A 126 -6.33 -20.23 -52.67
N PRO A 127 -7.37 -20.36 -51.83
CA PRO A 127 -7.37 -21.26 -50.68
C PRO A 127 -7.46 -22.75 -51.06
N ALA A 128 -7.87 -23.09 -52.28
CA ALA A 128 -7.89 -24.49 -52.75
C ALA A 128 -6.49 -25.11 -52.77
N LYS A 129 -5.43 -24.29 -52.82
CA LYS A 129 -4.03 -24.75 -52.73
C LYS A 129 -3.71 -25.40 -51.37
N LEU A 130 -4.33 -24.95 -50.28
CA LEU A 130 -4.15 -25.57 -48.96
C LEU A 130 -4.74 -26.98 -48.90
N LYS A 131 -5.82 -27.25 -49.65
CA LYS A 131 -6.44 -28.58 -49.70
C LYS A 131 -5.59 -29.61 -50.45
N ARG A 132 -4.64 -29.16 -51.28
CA ARG A 132 -3.69 -30.01 -52.01
C ARG A 132 -2.42 -30.33 -51.20
N ALA A 133 -2.19 -29.61 -50.10
CA ALA A 133 -1.01 -29.80 -49.27
C ALA A 133 -1.15 -31.01 -48.33
N LYS A 134 -0.02 -31.57 -47.89
CA LYS A 134 0.00 -32.74 -47.00
C LYS A 134 -0.52 -32.38 -45.61
N LYS A 135 -1.34 -33.27 -45.01
CA LYS A 135 -1.95 -33.07 -43.69
C LYS A 135 -0.94 -32.74 -42.56
N LYS A 136 0.30 -33.23 -42.64
CA LYS A 136 1.36 -32.88 -41.67
C LYS A 136 1.82 -31.42 -41.79
N GLN A 137 1.95 -30.89 -43.01
CA GLN A 137 2.32 -29.49 -43.24
C GLN A 137 1.21 -28.53 -42.78
N LEU A 138 -0.06 -28.93 -42.95
CA LEU A 138 -1.19 -28.14 -42.47
C LEU A 138 -1.22 -27.96 -40.94
N ARG A 139 -0.54 -28.82 -40.16
CA ARG A 139 -0.47 -28.71 -38.69
C ARG A 139 0.46 -27.58 -38.22
N SER A 140 1.47 -27.22 -39.00
CA SER A 140 2.41 -26.14 -38.64
C SER A 140 1.97 -24.77 -39.15
N ILE A 141 1.00 -24.70 -40.07
CA ILE A 141 0.52 -23.45 -40.63
C ILE A 141 -0.42 -22.76 -39.64
N GLN A 142 -0.06 -21.55 -39.22
CA GLN A 142 -0.95 -20.65 -38.52
C GLN A 142 -1.67 -19.75 -39.54
N LYS A 143 -3.00 -19.68 -39.46
CA LYS A 143 -3.79 -18.84 -40.37
C LYS A 143 -3.94 -17.46 -39.75
N ARG A 144 -3.56 -16.43 -40.50
CA ARG A 144 -3.69 -15.02 -40.11
C ARG A 144 -4.58 -14.32 -41.11
N ASP A 145 -5.56 -13.59 -40.61
CA ASP A 145 -6.52 -12.89 -41.47
C ASP A 145 -5.91 -11.59 -41.98
N THR A 146 -5.51 -11.59 -43.25
CA THR A 146 -4.97 -10.40 -43.96
C THR A 146 -6.01 -9.73 -44.86
N LEU A 147 -7.26 -10.20 -44.87
CA LEU A 147 -8.33 -9.73 -45.77
C LEU A 147 -8.62 -8.22 -45.61
N ALA A 148 -8.50 -7.70 -44.38
CA ALA A 148 -8.72 -6.28 -44.09
C ALA A 148 -7.66 -5.35 -44.76
N LEU A 149 -6.46 -5.86 -45.06
CA LEU A 149 -5.43 -5.12 -45.80
C LEU A 149 -5.72 -5.14 -47.31
N LEU A 150 -6.29 -6.25 -47.81
CA LEU A 150 -6.60 -6.43 -49.23
C LEU A 150 -7.79 -5.58 -49.68
N GLN A 151 -8.79 -5.39 -48.80
CA GLN A 151 -9.99 -4.59 -49.11
C GLN A 151 -9.77 -3.07 -49.13
N LYS A 152 -8.66 -2.57 -48.56
CA LYS A 152 -8.39 -1.12 -48.45
C LYS A 152 -7.75 -0.48 -49.69
N GLN A 153 -7.40 -1.26 -50.71
CA GLN A 153 -6.87 -0.73 -51.97
C GLN A 153 -8.04 -0.58 -52.97
N PRO A 154 -8.62 0.62 -53.15
CA PRO A 154 -9.48 0.84 -54.31
C PRO A 154 -8.64 0.63 -55.58
N PRO A 155 -9.19 0.03 -56.65
CA PRO A 155 -8.47 -0.06 -57.91
C PRO A 155 -8.11 1.37 -58.36
N GLN A 156 -6.81 1.66 -58.45
CA GLN A 156 -6.31 2.86 -59.12
C GLN A 156 -6.74 2.75 -60.59
N GLY A 157 -7.85 3.39 -60.95
CA GLY A 157 -8.29 3.51 -62.33
C GLY A 157 -7.22 4.23 -63.14
N PRO A 158 -7.06 3.93 -64.44
CA PRO A 158 -6.05 4.59 -65.25
C PRO A 158 -6.33 6.10 -65.27
N ALA A 159 -5.32 6.91 -64.93
CA ALA A 159 -5.39 8.35 -65.06
C ALA A 159 -5.70 8.70 -66.53
N ALA A 160 -6.86 9.30 -66.75
CA ALA A 160 -7.27 9.78 -68.06
C ALA A 160 -6.27 10.82 -68.56
N LYS A 161 -5.83 10.68 -69.81
CA LYS A 161 -5.03 11.65 -70.55
C LYS A 161 -5.90 12.77 -71.09
#